data_AF-A0A507FI17-F1
#
_entry.id   AF-A0A507FI17-F1
#
_cell.length_a   1.000
_cell.length_b   1.000
_cell.length_c   1.000
_cell.angle_alpha   90.00
_cell.angle_beta   90.00
_cell.angle_gamma   90.00
#
_symmetry.space_group_name_H-M   'P 1'
#
loop_
_entity.id
_entity.type
_entity.pdbx_description
1 polymer ?
#
loop_
_entity_poly.entity_id
_entity_poly.type
_entity_poly.pdbx_seq_one_letter_code
_entity_poly.pdbx_strand_id
1 'polypeptide(L)'
;MNQEDELKKYLGFMRKQRADSIKELKLTLKEVAERRVVETTYNCDDVRDILHDATVNCEATFQSEVMLHSHMNMLLIQQYITQASKQNVALKGDIRELEDRKRLAEAALFEESLFSSTGHIPELKMKPDPVEAGPSPTETKLKSRVEELEKALLQLKLSTASKKLQTKLDETESNVRKNKALLRLTERVRALESELDDRIDKSTPVQNLKKMILQKNDLLKEYRTRLIQLDPGFADSVK
;
A
#
# COMPACT_ATOMS: atom_id res chain seq x y z
N MET A 1 -19.22 7.71 44.01
CA MET A 1 -19.51 8.04 42.60
C MET A 1 -19.32 6.77 41.81
N ASN A 2 -20.36 6.22 41.19
CA ASN A 2 -20.29 4.90 40.54
C ASN A 2 -19.33 4.96 39.35
N GLN A 3 -18.32 4.08 39.32
CA GLN A 3 -17.37 3.98 38.22
C GLN A 3 -18.08 3.72 36.87
N GLU A 4 -19.19 2.99 36.92
CA GLU A 4 -20.06 2.75 35.76
C GLU A 4 -20.70 4.03 35.21
N ASP A 5 -21.07 4.99 36.06
CA ASP A 5 -21.71 6.23 35.60
C ASP A 5 -20.71 7.13 34.87
N GLU A 6 -19.46 7.14 35.33
CA GLU A 6 -18.39 7.88 34.66
C GLU A 6 -18.02 7.24 33.32
N LEU A 7 -18.01 5.90 33.26
CA LEU A 7 -17.82 5.15 32.02
C LEU A 7 -18.95 5.41 31.02
N LYS A 8 -20.22 5.42 31.48
CA LYS A 8 -21.38 5.75 30.63
C LYS A 8 -21.29 7.16 30.04
N LYS A 9 -20.89 8.15 30.83
CA LYS A 9 -20.69 9.53 30.35
C LYS A 9 -19.64 9.57 29.25
N TYR A 10 -18.49 8.93 29.46
CA TYR A 10 -17.41 8.89 28.48
C TYR A 10 -17.83 8.16 27.20
N LEU A 11 -18.49 6.99 27.31
CA LEU A 11 -19.01 6.27 26.14
C LEU A 11 -20.07 7.08 25.38
N GLY A 12 -20.93 7.81 26.08
CA GLY A 12 -21.92 8.70 25.45
C GLY A 12 -21.26 9.85 24.68
N PHE A 13 -20.24 10.48 25.27
CA PHE A 13 -19.41 11.49 24.60
C PHE A 13 -18.75 10.91 23.35
N MET A 14 -18.12 9.75 23.47
CA MET A 14 -17.44 9.08 22.36
C MET A 14 -18.37 8.70 21.21
N ARG A 15 -19.57 8.21 21.53
CA ARG A 15 -20.58 7.87 20.53
C ARG A 15 -21.05 9.10 19.77
N LYS A 16 -21.32 10.21 20.47
CA LYS A 16 -21.68 11.48 19.83
C LYS A 16 -20.56 11.95 18.91
N GLN A 17 -19.33 11.90 19.39
CA GLN A 17 -18.17 12.31 18.60
C GLN A 17 -18.00 11.47 17.33
N ARG A 18 -18.13 10.15 17.44
CA ARG A 18 -18.11 9.24 16.27
C ARG A 18 -19.20 9.59 15.25
N ALA A 19 -20.40 9.93 15.72
CA ALA A 19 -21.49 10.35 14.84
C ALA A 19 -21.18 11.69 14.14
N ASP A 20 -20.54 12.62 14.83
CA ASP A 20 -20.13 13.90 14.25
C ASP A 20 -18.96 13.73 13.25
N SER A 21 -17.96 12.89 13.54
CA SER A 21 -16.89 12.55 12.57
C SER A 21 -17.43 11.89 11.30
N ILE A 22 -18.45 11.03 11.41
CA ILE A 22 -19.12 10.44 10.24
C ILE A 22 -19.86 11.52 9.42
N LYS A 23 -20.50 12.50 10.08
CA LYS A 23 -21.15 13.61 9.37
C LYS A 23 -20.12 14.46 8.62
N GLU A 24 -18.98 14.74 9.25
CA GLU A 24 -17.90 15.52 8.64
C GLU A 24 -17.37 14.85 7.38
N LEU A 25 -17.07 13.54 7.45
CA LEU A 25 -16.65 12.77 6.27
C LEU A 25 -17.68 12.80 5.13
N LYS A 26 -18.97 12.69 5.47
CA LYS A 26 -20.06 12.80 4.47
C LYS A 26 -20.12 14.19 3.86
N LEU A 27 -19.89 15.24 4.65
CA LEU A 27 -19.84 16.61 4.17
C LEU A 27 -18.66 16.81 3.23
N THR A 28 -17.46 16.34 3.59
CA THR A 28 -16.28 16.39 2.71
C THR A 28 -16.54 15.72 1.36
N LEU A 29 -17.13 14.51 1.35
CA LEU A 29 -17.48 13.83 0.10
C LEU A 29 -18.51 14.60 -0.73
N LYS A 30 -19.51 15.19 -0.05
CA LYS A 30 -20.53 16.00 -0.71
C LYS A 30 -19.91 17.25 -1.35
N GLU A 31 -18.98 17.91 -0.66
CA GLU A 31 -18.26 19.07 -1.20
C GLU A 31 -17.41 18.70 -2.43
N VAL A 32 -16.73 17.54 -2.41
CA VAL A 32 -15.98 17.06 -3.58
C VAL A 32 -16.93 16.79 -4.74
N ALA A 33 -18.08 16.15 -4.48
CA ALA A 33 -19.08 15.90 -5.50
C ALA A 33 -19.63 17.21 -6.09
N GLU A 34 -19.98 18.19 -5.27
CA GLU A 34 -20.49 19.49 -5.72
C GLU A 34 -19.45 20.29 -6.52
N ARG A 35 -18.16 20.18 -6.19
CA ARG A 35 -17.08 20.89 -6.89
C ARG A 35 -16.64 20.21 -8.18
N ARG A 36 -16.68 18.88 -8.23
CA ARG A 36 -16.07 18.10 -9.32
C ARG A 36 -17.08 17.44 -10.25
N VAL A 37 -18.28 17.13 -9.76
CA VAL A 37 -19.37 16.52 -10.54
C VAL A 37 -20.33 17.62 -11.06
N VAL A 38 -19.82 18.47 -11.94
CA VAL A 38 -20.53 19.62 -12.53
C VAL A 38 -20.99 19.36 -13.98
N GLU A 39 -20.23 18.56 -14.72
CA GLU A 39 -20.45 18.31 -16.15
C GLU A 39 -21.47 17.17 -16.37
N THR A 40 -22.09 17.15 -17.54
CA THR A 40 -23.11 16.14 -17.89
C THR A 40 -22.51 14.84 -18.43
N THR A 41 -21.25 14.87 -18.88
CA THR A 41 -20.54 13.73 -19.44
C THR A 41 -19.12 13.69 -18.92
N TYR A 42 -18.66 12.51 -18.50
CA TYR A 42 -17.31 12.30 -17.97
C TYR A 42 -16.60 11.20 -18.74
N ASN A 43 -15.31 11.40 -19.02
CA ASN A 43 -14.45 10.34 -19.52
C ASN A 43 -13.87 9.51 -18.34
N CYS A 44 -13.23 8.38 -18.65
CA CYS A 44 -12.70 7.48 -17.61
C CYS A 44 -11.59 8.11 -16.76
N ASP A 45 -10.78 9.01 -17.33
CA ASP A 45 -9.70 9.67 -16.62
C ASP A 45 -10.25 10.79 -15.72
N ASP A 46 -11.26 11.53 -16.17
CA ASP A 46 -11.97 12.51 -15.33
C ASP A 46 -12.57 11.82 -14.10
N VAL A 47 -13.28 10.69 -14.29
CA VAL A 47 -13.86 9.94 -13.15
C VAL A 47 -12.76 9.45 -12.20
N ARG A 48 -11.62 8.99 -12.75
CA ARG A 48 -10.50 8.53 -11.93
C ARG A 48 -9.90 9.67 -11.10
N ASP A 49 -9.75 10.85 -11.69
CA ASP A 49 -9.24 12.04 -11.01
C ASP A 49 -10.21 12.53 -9.92
N ILE A 50 -11.52 12.51 -10.19
CA ILE A 50 -12.54 12.85 -9.19
C ILE A 50 -12.50 11.87 -8.01
N LEU A 51 -12.36 10.57 -8.27
CA LEU A 51 -12.23 9.56 -7.21
C LEU A 51 -10.92 9.70 -6.43
N HIS A 52 -9.83 10.08 -7.11
CA HIS A 52 -8.56 10.34 -6.45
C HIS A 52 -8.67 11.55 -5.51
N ASP A 53 -9.23 12.66 -5.98
CA ASP A 53 -9.47 13.85 -5.17
C ASP A 53 -10.37 13.54 -3.96
N ALA A 54 -11.45 12.77 -4.17
CA ALA A 54 -12.33 12.32 -3.09
C ALA A 54 -11.56 11.49 -2.05
N THR A 55 -10.69 10.58 -2.50
CA THR A 55 -9.88 9.73 -1.63
C THR A 55 -8.92 10.57 -0.80
N VAL A 56 -8.16 11.47 -1.43
CA VAL A 56 -7.19 12.34 -0.74
C VAL A 56 -7.87 13.22 0.31
N ASN A 57 -9.01 13.82 -0.02
CA ASN A 57 -9.76 14.64 0.94
C ASN A 57 -10.33 13.80 2.10
N CYS A 58 -10.87 12.61 1.83
CA CYS A 58 -11.36 11.71 2.87
C CYS A 58 -10.24 11.22 3.80
N GLU A 59 -9.08 10.85 3.24
CA GLU A 59 -7.91 10.44 4.02
C GLU A 59 -7.45 11.57 4.94
N ALA A 60 -7.38 12.81 4.45
CA ALA A 60 -7.01 13.97 5.24
C ALA A 60 -8.00 14.23 6.40
N THR A 61 -9.31 14.24 6.10
CA THR A 61 -10.36 14.41 7.13
C THR A 61 -10.30 13.29 8.16
N PHE A 62 -10.23 12.04 7.72
CA PHE A 62 -10.19 10.88 8.61
C PHE A 62 -8.93 10.88 9.49
N GLN A 63 -7.76 11.19 8.93
CA GLN A 63 -6.52 11.28 9.70
C GLN A 63 -6.60 12.34 10.79
N SER A 64 -7.13 13.52 10.47
CA SER A 64 -7.33 14.60 11.45
C SER A 64 -8.25 14.16 12.59
N GLU A 65 -9.37 13.50 12.28
CA GLU A 65 -10.34 13.00 13.27
C GLU A 65 -9.73 11.91 14.18
N VAL A 66 -8.99 10.95 13.61
CA VAL A 66 -8.32 9.89 14.38
C VAL A 66 -7.24 10.47 15.30
N MET A 67 -6.49 11.48 14.83
CA MET A 67 -5.52 12.20 15.65
C MET A 67 -6.20 12.94 16.81
N LEU A 68 -7.31 13.63 16.53
CA LEU A 68 -8.09 14.31 17.57
C LEU A 68 -8.56 13.31 18.64
N HIS A 69 -9.08 12.15 18.24
CA HIS A 69 -9.48 11.10 19.18
C HIS A 69 -8.32 10.61 20.07
N SER A 70 -7.15 10.39 19.47
CA SER A 70 -5.95 10.01 20.20
C SER A 70 -5.55 11.07 21.24
N HIS A 71 -5.61 12.35 20.88
CA HIS A 71 -5.32 13.45 21.80
C HIS A 71 -6.34 13.55 22.94
N MET A 72 -7.63 13.39 22.66
CA MET A 72 -8.66 13.40 23.70
C MET A 72 -8.47 12.25 24.70
N ASN A 73 -8.15 11.05 24.22
CA ASN A 73 -7.87 9.91 25.08
C ASN A 73 -6.60 10.11 25.91
N MET A 74 -5.55 10.67 25.31
CA MET A 74 -4.32 11.03 26.02
C MET A 74 -4.60 12.00 27.17
N LEU A 75 -5.40 13.05 26.92
CA LEU A 75 -5.77 14.02 27.96
C LEU A 75 -6.57 13.37 29.10
N LEU A 76 -7.50 12.48 28.78
CA LEU A 76 -8.27 11.76 29.81
C LEU A 76 -7.38 10.85 30.66
N ILE A 77 -6.47 10.10 30.03
CA ILE A 77 -5.49 9.26 30.74
C ILE A 77 -4.60 10.12 31.64
N GLN A 78 -4.13 11.28 31.15
CA GLN A 78 -3.35 12.22 31.95
C GLN A 78 -4.12 12.72 33.17
N GLN A 79 -5.41 13.03 33.02
CA GLN A 79 -6.28 13.42 34.13
C GLN A 79 -6.38 12.30 35.18
N TYR A 80 -6.61 11.04 34.76
CA TYR A 80 -6.68 9.90 35.68
C TYR A 80 -5.36 9.63 36.39
N ILE A 81 -4.23 9.68 35.69
CA ILE A 81 -2.90 9.54 36.31
C ILE A 81 -2.66 10.64 37.35
N THR A 82 -3.08 11.87 37.07
CA THR A 82 -2.94 13.00 38.00
C THR A 82 -3.85 12.86 39.22
N GLN A 83 -5.05 12.31 39.06
CA GLN A 83 -5.95 12.02 40.19
C GLN A 83 -5.43 10.87 41.05
N ALA A 84 -4.91 9.81 40.42
CA ALA A 84 -4.34 8.66 41.11
C ALA A 84 -3.04 9.03 41.85
N SER A 85 -2.18 9.87 41.26
CA SER A 85 -0.95 10.34 41.93
C SER A 85 -1.26 11.17 43.18
N LYS A 86 -2.31 12.00 43.17
CA LYS A 86 -2.81 12.70 44.36
C LYS A 86 -3.26 11.74 45.47
N GLN A 87 -3.72 10.55 45.10
CA GLN A 87 -4.11 9.49 46.03
C GLN A 87 -2.97 8.49 46.32
N ASN A 88 -1.74 8.77 45.88
CA ASN A 88 -0.57 7.88 45.98
C ASN A 88 -0.77 6.49 45.35
N VAL A 89 -1.65 6.38 44.35
CA VAL A 89 -1.86 5.15 43.58
C VAL A 89 -1.15 5.27 42.24
N ALA A 90 -0.27 4.31 41.93
CA ALA A 90 0.36 4.21 40.62
C ALA A 90 -0.51 3.32 39.71
N LEU A 91 -1.10 3.91 38.68
CA LEU A 91 -1.83 3.17 37.65
C LEU A 91 -0.85 2.48 36.71
N LYS A 92 -1.06 1.17 36.48
CA LYS A 92 -0.36 0.40 35.45
C LYS A 92 -1.40 -0.16 34.49
N GLY A 93 -1.25 0.12 33.20
CA GLY A 93 -2.03 -0.49 32.14
C GLY A 93 -1.17 -1.47 31.35
N ASP A 94 -1.73 -2.62 30.99
CA ASP A 94 -1.12 -3.52 30.02
C ASP A 94 -1.64 -3.19 28.61
N ILE A 95 -0.74 -2.73 27.74
CA ILE A 95 -1.07 -2.35 26.36
C ILE A 95 -1.51 -3.57 25.55
N ARG A 96 -1.02 -4.78 25.88
CA ARG A 96 -1.33 -6.00 25.13
C ARG A 96 -2.81 -6.38 25.22
N GLU A 97 -3.47 -5.99 26.31
CA GLU A 97 -4.89 -6.27 26.53
C GLU A 97 -5.79 -5.43 25.62
N LEU A 98 -5.29 -4.33 25.05
CA LEU A 98 -6.06 -3.44 24.17
C LEU A 98 -6.31 -4.03 22.77
N GLU A 99 -5.50 -5.00 22.35
CA GLU A 99 -5.62 -5.69 21.06
C GLU A 99 -6.40 -7.02 21.16
N ASP A 100 -6.82 -7.41 22.36
CA ASP A 100 -7.58 -8.65 22.55
C ASP A 100 -8.97 -8.52 21.92
N ARG A 101 -9.15 -9.19 20.79
CA ARG A 101 -10.40 -9.21 20.03
C ARG A 101 -11.61 -9.67 20.84
N LYS A 102 -11.42 -10.54 21.85
CA LYS A 102 -12.53 -10.99 22.70
C LYS A 102 -13.01 -9.87 23.60
N ARG A 103 -12.08 -9.17 24.26
CA ARG A 103 -12.39 -8.05 25.17
C ARG A 103 -12.94 -6.85 24.40
N LEU A 104 -12.45 -6.60 23.19
CA LEU A 104 -13.03 -5.60 22.29
C LEU A 104 -14.47 -5.94 21.88
N ALA A 105 -14.78 -7.22 21.63
CA ALA A 105 -16.14 -7.66 21.34
C ALA A 105 -17.07 -7.52 22.56
N GLU A 106 -16.60 -7.87 23.76
CA GLU A 106 -17.34 -7.65 25.01
C GLU A 106 -17.61 -6.16 25.26
N ALA A 107 -16.62 -5.30 25.03
CA ALA A 107 -16.77 -3.85 25.13
C ALA A 107 -17.78 -3.29 24.11
N ALA A 108 -17.80 -3.82 22.88
CA ALA A 108 -18.78 -3.44 21.86
C ALA A 108 -20.20 -3.85 22.25
N LEU A 109 -20.39 -5.07 22.73
CA LEU A 109 -21.69 -5.54 23.25
C LEU A 109 -22.16 -4.71 24.45
N PHE A 110 -21.23 -4.35 25.33
CA PHE A 110 -21.51 -3.46 26.45
C PHE A 110 -21.95 -2.07 25.98
N GLU A 111 -21.22 -1.44 25.05
CA GLU A 111 -21.60 -0.15 24.44
C GLU A 111 -23.01 -0.24 23.82
N GLU A 112 -23.30 -1.28 23.03
CA GLU A 112 -24.62 -1.46 22.42
C GLU A 112 -25.73 -1.64 23.46
N SER A 113 -25.49 -2.46 24.49
CA SER A 113 -26.47 -2.71 25.55
C SER A 113 -26.77 -1.49 26.41
N LEU A 114 -25.78 -0.62 26.66
CA LEU A 114 -25.94 0.61 27.44
C LEU A 114 -26.89 1.61 26.80
N PHE A 115 -27.01 1.58 25.48
CA PHE A 115 -27.84 2.52 24.74
C PHE A 115 -28.98 1.85 23.95
N SER A 116 -29.16 0.55 24.10
CA SER A 116 -30.37 -0.15 23.70
C SER A 116 -31.49 0.17 24.68
N SER A 117 -32.72 0.32 24.18
CA SER A 117 -33.91 0.67 24.98
C SER A 117 -34.33 -0.41 25.99
N THR A 118 -33.66 -1.56 26.00
CA THR A 118 -33.85 -2.66 26.93
C THR A 118 -32.98 -2.44 28.16
N GLY A 119 -33.59 -2.05 29.29
CA GLY A 119 -32.92 -1.64 30.54
C GLY A 119 -32.13 -2.70 31.31
N HIS A 120 -31.36 -3.55 30.63
CA HIS A 120 -30.42 -4.48 31.25
C HIS A 120 -29.00 -4.13 30.81
N ILE A 121 -28.21 -3.62 31.76
CA ILE A 121 -26.80 -3.27 31.57
C ILE A 121 -25.99 -4.49 32.03
N PRO A 122 -25.30 -5.22 31.12
CA PRO A 122 -24.35 -6.26 31.50
C PRO A 122 -23.18 -5.62 32.25
N GLU A 123 -22.86 -6.11 33.44
CA GLU A 123 -21.72 -5.62 34.22
C GLU A 123 -20.41 -5.97 33.48
N LEU A 124 -19.59 -4.96 33.15
CA LEU A 124 -18.23 -5.21 32.67
C LEU A 124 -17.45 -5.85 33.82
N LYS A 125 -17.13 -7.14 33.71
CA LYS A 125 -16.37 -7.86 34.74
C LYS A 125 -14.97 -7.25 34.86
N MET A 126 -14.81 -6.34 35.81
CA MET A 126 -13.52 -5.86 36.29
C MET A 126 -12.97 -6.87 37.31
N LYS A 127 -12.27 -7.90 36.86
CA LYS A 127 -11.34 -8.67 37.71
C LYS A 127 -10.29 -9.39 36.86
N PRO A 128 -9.00 -9.22 37.17
CA PRO A 128 -8.08 -10.35 37.24
C PRO A 128 -8.31 -11.07 38.58
N ASP A 129 -8.45 -12.39 38.55
CA ASP A 129 -8.55 -13.20 39.75
C ASP A 129 -7.32 -12.99 40.67
N PRO A 130 -7.49 -12.96 42.00
CA PRO A 130 -6.36 -13.00 42.93
C PRO A 130 -5.67 -14.36 42.80
N VAL A 131 -4.42 -14.37 42.34
CA VAL A 131 -3.57 -15.57 42.41
C VAL A 131 -3.15 -15.76 43.86
N GLU A 132 -3.91 -16.57 44.60
CA GLU A 132 -3.48 -17.08 45.89
C GLU A 132 -2.33 -18.08 45.70
N ALA A 133 -1.24 -17.80 46.41
CA ALA A 133 -0.06 -18.62 46.49
C ALA A 133 -0.33 -19.88 47.35
N GLY A 134 -0.25 -21.06 46.73
CA GLY A 134 -0.23 -22.35 47.41
C GLY A 134 0.23 -23.46 46.46
N PRO A 135 1.17 -24.34 46.84
CA PRO A 135 1.76 -25.29 45.91
C PRO A 135 0.95 -26.59 45.83
N SER A 136 0.33 -26.87 44.67
CA SER A 136 0.07 -28.20 44.07
C SER A 136 -0.90 -28.04 42.89
N PRO A 137 -1.41 -29.09 42.25
CA PRO A 137 -0.87 -29.94 41.17
C PRO A 137 -0.91 -29.26 39.78
N THR A 138 -0.72 -27.94 39.72
CA THR A 138 -0.76 -27.14 38.49
C THR A 138 0.51 -27.20 37.67
N GLU A 139 1.68 -27.43 38.27
CA GLU A 139 2.97 -27.43 37.56
C GLU A 139 3.05 -28.48 36.46
N THR A 140 2.54 -29.69 36.68
CA THR A 140 2.58 -30.76 35.68
C THR A 140 1.62 -30.47 34.52
N LYS A 141 0.44 -29.88 34.81
CA LYS A 141 -0.52 -29.44 33.79
C LYS A 141 -0.03 -28.22 33.02
N LEU A 142 0.63 -27.28 33.69
CA LEU A 142 1.28 -26.12 33.09
C LEU A 142 2.45 -26.55 32.20
N LYS A 143 3.30 -27.49 32.64
CA LYS A 143 4.40 -28.05 31.82
C LYS A 143 3.87 -28.75 30.57
N SER A 144 2.85 -29.61 30.69
CA SER A 144 2.22 -30.23 29.51
C SER A 144 1.58 -29.20 28.57
N ARG A 145 0.99 -28.13 29.11
CA ARG A 145 0.36 -27.08 28.30
C ARG A 145 1.38 -26.19 27.60
N VAL A 146 2.52 -25.92 28.25
CA VAL A 146 3.66 -25.22 27.65
C VAL A 146 4.24 -26.05 26.52
N GLU A 147 4.45 -27.36 26.69
CA GLU A 147 4.92 -28.25 25.62
C GLU A 147 3.96 -28.33 24.43
N GLU A 148 2.64 -28.37 24.68
CA GLU A 148 1.63 -28.32 23.62
C GLU A 148 1.65 -26.98 22.86
N LEU A 149 1.76 -25.86 23.58
CA LEU A 149 1.82 -24.53 22.99
C LEU A 149 3.11 -24.33 22.21
N GLU A 150 4.24 -24.84 22.69
CA GLU A 150 5.51 -24.82 21.96
C GLU A 150 5.42 -25.61 20.66
N LYS A 151 4.83 -26.82 20.68
CA LYS A 151 4.56 -27.59 19.47
C LYS A 151 3.64 -26.85 18.49
N ALA A 152 2.56 -26.26 18.99
CA ALA A 152 1.62 -25.50 18.16
C ALA A 152 2.28 -24.25 17.54
N LEU A 153 3.13 -23.56 18.29
CA LEU A 153 3.87 -22.38 17.82
C LEU A 153 4.92 -22.77 16.77
N LEU A 154 5.59 -23.91 16.95
CA LEU A 154 6.56 -24.45 16.01
C LEU A 154 5.87 -24.91 14.71
N GLN A 155 4.70 -25.54 14.81
CA GLN A 155 3.87 -25.93 13.66
C GLN A 155 3.31 -24.70 12.93
N LEU A 156 2.89 -23.65 13.64
CA LEU A 156 2.44 -22.40 13.05
C LEU A 156 3.59 -21.69 12.31
N LYS A 157 4.78 -21.63 12.91
CA LYS A 157 5.99 -21.08 12.28
C LYS A 157 6.35 -21.84 11.00
N LEU A 158 6.33 -23.18 11.03
CA LEU A 158 6.58 -24.02 9.85
C LEU A 158 5.54 -23.78 8.75
N SER A 159 4.25 -23.74 9.10
CA SER A 159 3.17 -23.48 8.12
C SER A 159 3.27 -22.08 7.51
N THR A 160 3.67 -21.08 8.30
CA THR A 160 3.83 -19.70 7.83
C THR A 160 5.07 -19.56 6.95
N ALA A 161 6.18 -20.20 7.33
CA ALA A 161 7.39 -20.25 6.52
C ALA A 161 7.14 -20.98 5.19
N SER A 162 6.44 -22.11 5.22
CA SER A 162 6.07 -22.88 4.02
C SER A 162 5.16 -22.07 3.09
N LYS A 163 4.14 -21.38 3.61
CA LYS A 163 3.29 -20.47 2.81
C LYS A 163 4.10 -19.34 2.18
N LYS A 164 5.00 -18.71 2.93
CA LYS A 164 5.89 -17.64 2.41
C LYS A 164 6.85 -18.15 1.34
N LEU A 165 7.37 -19.38 1.49
CA LEU A 165 8.20 -19.99 0.44
C LEU A 165 7.37 -20.29 -0.80
N GLN A 166 6.16 -20.81 -0.65
CA GLN A 166 5.28 -21.12 -1.78
C GLN A 166 4.92 -19.87 -2.57
N THR A 167 4.53 -18.77 -1.91
CA THR A 167 4.23 -17.51 -2.60
C THR A 167 5.44 -16.96 -3.35
N LYS A 168 6.64 -17.03 -2.75
CA LYS A 168 7.87 -16.62 -3.42
C LYS A 168 8.21 -17.52 -4.61
N LEU A 169 7.99 -18.83 -4.50
CA LEU A 169 8.20 -19.77 -5.59
C LEU A 169 7.26 -19.46 -6.76
N ASP A 170 5.97 -19.26 -6.49
CA ASP A 170 4.96 -18.93 -7.50
C ASP A 170 5.28 -17.57 -8.19
N GLU A 171 5.72 -16.57 -7.44
CA GLU A 171 6.20 -15.29 -7.98
C GLU A 171 7.42 -15.47 -8.88
N THR A 172 8.37 -16.30 -8.45
CA THR A 172 9.60 -16.57 -9.22
C THR A 172 9.27 -17.29 -10.52
N GLU A 173 8.40 -18.30 -10.49
CA GLU A 173 7.94 -19.00 -11.68
C GLU A 173 7.20 -18.08 -12.66
N SER A 174 6.33 -17.20 -12.13
CA SER A 174 5.65 -16.18 -12.94
C SER A 174 6.65 -15.25 -13.63
N ASN A 175 7.67 -14.79 -12.91
CA ASN A 175 8.72 -13.93 -13.46
C ASN A 175 9.58 -14.66 -14.51
N VAL A 176 9.91 -15.94 -14.30
CA VAL A 176 10.61 -16.76 -15.30
C VAL A 176 9.79 -16.89 -16.58
N ARG A 177 8.47 -17.09 -16.48
CA ARG A 177 7.57 -17.15 -17.65
C ARG A 177 7.55 -15.82 -18.40
N LYS A 178 7.44 -14.68 -17.69
CA LYS A 178 7.48 -13.33 -18.29
C LYS A 178 8.82 -13.06 -18.99
N ASN A 179 9.94 -13.39 -18.35
CA ASN A 179 11.28 -13.22 -18.93
C ASN A 179 11.46 -14.06 -20.20
N LYS A 180 10.97 -15.30 -20.21
CA LYS A 180 11.01 -16.14 -21.41
C LYS A 180 10.16 -15.57 -22.56
N ALA A 181 9.00 -14.98 -22.26
CA ALA A 181 8.17 -14.31 -23.25
C ALA A 181 8.84 -13.04 -23.79
N LEU A 182 9.44 -12.23 -22.91
CA LEU A 182 10.23 -11.05 -23.29
C LEU A 182 11.38 -11.43 -24.21
N LEU A 183 12.16 -12.45 -23.88
CA LEU A 183 13.29 -12.89 -24.71
C LEU A 183 12.83 -13.25 -26.14
N ARG A 184 11.73 -14.01 -26.26
CA ARG A 184 11.15 -14.35 -27.57
C ARG A 184 10.68 -13.13 -28.35
N LEU A 185 10.10 -12.15 -27.67
CA LEU A 185 9.66 -10.91 -28.30
C LEU A 185 10.87 -10.09 -28.78
N THR A 186 11.91 -9.98 -27.97
CA THR A 186 13.17 -9.31 -28.33
C THR A 186 13.83 -9.97 -29.54
N GLU A 187 13.89 -11.30 -29.58
CA GLU A 187 14.40 -12.05 -30.75
C GLU A 187 13.56 -11.77 -32.00
N ARG A 188 12.23 -11.69 -31.87
CA ARG A 188 11.34 -11.39 -32.99
C ARG A 188 11.51 -9.96 -33.50
N VAL A 189 11.65 -8.98 -32.60
CA VAL A 189 11.94 -7.59 -32.96
C VAL A 189 13.26 -7.51 -33.73
N ARG A 190 14.32 -8.13 -33.23
CA ARG A 190 15.63 -8.15 -33.90
C ARG A 190 15.58 -8.78 -35.29
N ALA A 191 14.80 -9.85 -35.46
CA ALA A 191 14.62 -10.47 -36.76
C ALA A 191 13.87 -9.55 -37.74
N LEU A 192 12.83 -8.86 -37.27
CA LEU A 192 12.08 -7.89 -38.08
C LEU A 192 12.92 -6.67 -38.47
N GLU A 193 13.76 -6.16 -37.55
CA GLU A 193 14.71 -5.09 -37.85
C GLU A 193 15.68 -5.50 -38.96
N SER A 194 16.27 -6.70 -38.86
CA SER A 194 17.16 -7.22 -39.89
C SER A 194 16.46 -7.43 -41.24
N GLU A 195 15.22 -7.93 -41.25
CA GLU A 195 14.44 -8.06 -42.49
C GLU A 195 14.10 -6.70 -43.11
N LEU A 196 13.86 -5.68 -42.29
CA LEU A 196 13.57 -4.34 -42.75
C LEU A 196 14.79 -3.69 -43.41
N ASP A 197 15.96 -3.78 -42.78
CA ASP A 197 17.22 -3.29 -43.34
C ASP A 197 17.51 -3.95 -44.69
N ASP A 198 17.36 -5.28 -44.76
CA ASP A 198 17.51 -6.05 -45.99
C ASP A 198 16.55 -5.59 -47.10
N ARG A 199 15.30 -5.27 -46.75
CA ARG A 199 14.30 -4.77 -47.70
C ARG A 199 14.61 -3.36 -48.16
N ILE A 200 15.08 -2.50 -47.27
CA ILE A 200 15.50 -1.12 -47.60
C ILE A 200 16.69 -1.17 -48.54
N ASP A 201 17.70 -1.98 -48.25
CA ASP A 201 18.89 -2.13 -49.09
C ASP A 201 18.54 -2.68 -50.47
N LYS A 202 17.63 -3.65 -50.56
CA LYS A 202 17.16 -4.22 -51.84
C LYS A 202 16.13 -3.35 -52.55
N SER A 203 15.68 -2.25 -51.94
CA SER A 203 14.65 -1.38 -52.48
C SER A 203 15.12 -0.68 -53.75
N THR A 204 14.27 -0.70 -54.78
CA THR A 204 14.56 -0.13 -56.11
C THR A 204 15.07 1.32 -56.04
N PRO A 205 14.49 2.24 -55.25
CA PRO A 205 15.00 3.61 -55.10
C PRO A 205 16.44 3.66 -54.54
N VAL A 206 16.74 2.85 -53.51
CA VAL A 206 18.08 2.80 -52.89
C VAL A 206 19.10 2.23 -53.87
N GLN A 207 18.76 1.14 -54.56
CA GLN A 207 19.61 0.55 -55.59
C GLN A 207 19.87 1.52 -56.76
N ASN A 208 18.86 2.26 -57.19
CA ASN A 208 18.99 3.26 -58.24
C ASN A 208 19.90 4.42 -57.81
N LEU A 209 19.74 4.92 -56.58
CA LEU A 209 20.62 5.94 -56.01
C LEU A 209 22.06 5.45 -55.90
N LYS A 210 22.28 4.22 -55.43
CA LYS A 210 23.62 3.61 -55.33
C LYS A 210 24.30 3.54 -56.70
N LYS A 211 23.57 3.12 -57.75
CA LYS A 211 24.08 3.10 -59.13
C LYS A 211 24.44 4.51 -59.62
N MET A 212 23.58 5.50 -59.39
CA MET A 212 23.83 6.88 -59.81
C MET A 212 25.05 7.49 -59.11
N ILE A 213 25.22 7.23 -57.81
CA ILE A 213 26.37 7.71 -57.04
C ILE A 213 27.67 7.08 -57.55
N LEU A 214 27.68 5.77 -57.81
CA LEU A 214 28.85 5.09 -58.37
C LEU A 214 29.24 5.69 -59.72
N GLN A 215 28.27 5.88 -60.63
CA GLN A 215 28.51 6.52 -61.92
C GLN A 215 29.08 7.95 -61.78
N LYS A 216 28.51 8.77 -60.89
CA LYS A 216 29.03 10.12 -60.63
C LYS A 216 30.45 10.10 -60.06
N ASN A 217 30.78 9.14 -59.20
CA ASN A 217 32.12 8.98 -58.65
C ASN A 217 33.14 8.58 -59.73
N ASP A 218 32.76 7.73 -60.67
CA ASP A 218 33.63 7.33 -61.78
C ASP A 218 33.87 8.50 -62.74
N LEU A 219 32.83 9.28 -63.06
CA LEU A 219 32.99 10.53 -63.81
C LEU A 219 33.89 11.53 -63.07
N LEU A 220 33.73 11.69 -61.75
CA LEU A 220 34.59 12.55 -60.95
C LEU A 220 36.07 12.09 -61.00
N LYS A 221 36.33 10.78 -60.95
CA LYS A 221 37.69 10.24 -61.12
C LYS A 221 38.24 10.58 -62.49
N GLU A 222 37.46 10.36 -63.55
CA GLU A 222 37.88 10.65 -64.92
C GLU A 222 38.18 12.14 -65.12
N TYR A 223 37.31 13.02 -64.63
CA TYR A 223 37.55 14.47 -64.65
C TYR A 223 38.79 14.86 -63.87
N ARG A 224 39.02 14.27 -62.69
CA ARG A 224 40.25 14.49 -61.92
C ARG A 224 41.48 14.07 -62.72
N THR A 225 41.46 12.90 -63.37
CA THR A 225 42.58 12.44 -64.22
C THR A 225 42.83 13.38 -65.39
N ARG A 226 41.79 13.83 -66.09
CA ARG A 226 41.92 14.79 -67.20
C ARG A 226 42.43 16.15 -66.73
N LEU A 227 41.97 16.63 -65.56
CA LEU A 227 42.44 17.88 -64.97
C LEU A 227 43.93 17.81 -64.63
N ILE A 228 44.40 16.70 -64.06
CA ILE A 228 45.83 16.47 -63.76
C ILE A 228 46.67 16.45 -65.05
N GLN A 229 46.13 15.95 -66.16
CA GLN A 229 46.84 15.94 -67.46
C GLN A 229 46.96 17.33 -68.08
N LEU A 230 45.96 18.20 -67.89
CA LEU A 230 45.91 19.55 -68.46
C LEU A 230 46.60 20.59 -67.57
N ASP A 231 46.61 20.38 -66.26
CA ASP A 231 47.29 21.21 -65.27
C ASP A 231 47.98 20.30 -64.23
N PRO A 232 49.28 20.02 -64.39
CA PRO A 232 50.04 19.17 -63.47
C PRO A 232 50.11 19.71 -62.04
N GLY A 233 49.90 21.02 -61.84
CA GLY A 233 49.88 21.67 -60.51
C GLY A 233 48.57 21.42 -59.74
N PHE A 234 47.54 20.91 -60.40
CA PHE A 234 46.25 20.60 -59.78
C PHE A 234 46.37 19.50 -58.71
N ALA A 235 47.26 18.51 -58.90
CA ALA A 235 47.44 17.41 -57.97
C ALA A 235 47.94 17.84 -56.58
N ASP A 236 48.68 18.96 -56.50
CA ASP A 236 49.22 19.50 -55.25
C ASP A 236 48.20 20.34 -54.45
N SER A 237 47.06 20.70 -55.06
CA SER A 237 46.01 21.53 -54.45
C SER A 237 44.89 20.74 -53.75
N VAL A 238 44.86 19.41 -53.88
CA VAL A 238 43.74 18.54 -53.41
C VAL A 238 44.18 17.54 -52.31
N LYS A 239 45.32 17.77 -51.65
CA LYS A 239 45.67 17.05 -50.41
C LYS A 239 44.90 17.58 -49.20
#